data_AF-A0A960XVV9-F1
#
_entry.id   AF-A0A960XVV9-F1
#
_cell.length_a   1.000
_cell.length_b   1.000
_cell.length_c   1.000
_cell.angle_alpha   90.00
_cell.angle_beta   90.00
_cell.angle_gamma   90.00
#
_symmetry.space_group_name_H-M   'P 1'
#
loop_
_entity.id
_entity.type
_entity.pdbx_description
1 polymer ?
#
loop_
_entity_poly.entity_id
_entity_poly.type
_entity_poly.pdbx_seq_one_letter_code
_entity_poly.pdbx_strand_id
1 'polypeptide(L)'
;MLNDHTPIDAFMLSSYPARWIDKLILHSPRPGAFASLSQATARTASLLLSVTLLPAAISMDLAAHTVQGLWSRVSPWSNAEKRSQEAERCHAIAMKCLRGLAGTPLSIPYRDIVSAHFLPEKTEDGVLRRAGLYEAKAVRHTPSTVEEVQQLVYQARAEERKIAIAGAGFCQGKQTLPVSARDFYLDMRQINHVEVDPMRKVMTVGPGATWSDAQQAIDQHGLAIRTMQASNPFSCAGSFSANCHGWDHMAGALANTVESITVVDAQGEVRKLTREDELFGLIAGGYGWFGVIVEMEISLAENEDLFDSADAVPIDDYVDYFKEHVEGNDQVRMHLYRLCLEPGKLLSRGWAQNYSVARTAGHSTALLQNEPERGTLMDRIMMQVARNSPMSRSIWWRLEERNLQKIKKATRNDIMHPAINAVFANNSCA
;
A
#
# COMPACT_ATOMS: atom_id res chain seq x y z
N MET A 1 8.30 -11.27 13.96
CA MET A 1 9.26 -10.19 13.64
C MET A 1 10.44 -10.77 12.87
N LEU A 2 10.36 -10.78 11.54
CA LEU A 2 11.49 -10.89 10.64
C LEU A 2 11.11 -9.92 9.52
N ASN A 3 11.69 -8.71 9.55
CA ASN A 3 11.48 -7.72 8.51
C ASN A 3 11.87 -8.35 7.17
N ASP A 4 10.95 -8.35 6.19
CA ASP A 4 11.20 -8.71 4.79
C ASP A 4 12.17 -7.72 4.09
N HIS A 5 12.78 -6.80 4.85
CA HIS A 5 13.66 -5.71 4.42
C HIS A 5 15.15 -6.05 4.54
N THR A 6 15.58 -7.32 4.54
CA THR A 6 17.00 -7.57 4.29
C THR A 6 17.34 -7.02 2.91
N PRO A 7 18.18 -5.98 2.81
CA PRO A 7 18.60 -5.46 1.51
C PRO A 7 19.13 -6.64 0.72
N ILE A 8 18.68 -6.78 -0.52
CA ILE A 8 19.27 -7.79 -1.39
C ILE A 8 20.71 -7.36 -1.59
N ASP A 9 21.62 -8.06 -0.92
CA ASP A 9 23.05 -7.89 -1.13
C ASP A 9 23.29 -8.00 -2.63
N ALA A 10 24.01 -7.02 -3.18
CA ALA A 10 24.29 -6.87 -4.61
C ALA A 10 25.02 -8.08 -5.25
N PHE A 11 25.22 -9.17 -4.48
CA PHE A 11 26.08 -10.30 -4.78
C PHE A 11 25.38 -11.68 -4.71
N MET A 12 24.04 -11.77 -4.59
CA MET A 12 23.36 -13.08 -4.71
C MET A 12 23.44 -13.64 -6.14
N LEU A 13 23.83 -14.91 -6.29
CA LEU A 13 23.92 -15.58 -7.60
C LEU A 13 22.55 -15.69 -8.28
N SER A 14 21.50 -15.93 -7.49
CA SER A 14 20.10 -16.00 -7.95
C SER A 14 19.58 -14.70 -8.57
N SER A 15 20.21 -13.55 -8.28
CA SER A 15 19.80 -12.25 -8.83
C SER A 15 20.06 -12.14 -10.34
N TYR A 16 21.08 -12.83 -10.87
CA TYR A 16 21.43 -12.81 -12.30
C TYR A 16 20.39 -13.52 -13.18
N PRO A 17 20.05 -14.82 -12.98
CA PRO A 17 19.01 -15.48 -13.75
C PRO A 17 17.66 -14.80 -13.53
N ALA A 18 17.37 -14.29 -12.33
CA ALA A 18 16.17 -13.50 -12.06
C ALA A 18 16.07 -12.27 -12.97
N ARG A 19 17.15 -11.48 -13.12
CA ARG A 19 17.20 -10.31 -14.03
C ARG A 19 17.01 -10.70 -15.49
N TRP A 20 17.54 -11.84 -15.92
CA TRP A 20 17.35 -12.32 -17.29
C TRP A 20 15.91 -12.75 -17.55
N ILE A 21 15.30 -13.49 -16.63
CA ILE A 21 13.90 -13.89 -16.69
C ILE A 21 13.01 -12.65 -16.74
N ASP A 22 13.26 -11.67 -15.88
CA ASP A 22 12.50 -10.42 -15.82
C ASP A 22 12.55 -9.63 -17.14
N LYS A 23 13.75 -9.44 -17.70
CA LYS A 23 13.93 -8.80 -19.02
C LYS A 23 13.17 -9.55 -20.11
N LEU A 24 13.23 -10.88 -20.14
CA LEU A 24 12.54 -11.69 -21.16
C LEU A 24 11.01 -11.60 -21.01
N ILE A 25 10.49 -11.47 -19.79
CA ILE A 25 9.05 -11.29 -19.52
C ILE A 25 8.59 -9.89 -19.94
N LEU A 26 9.32 -8.84 -19.57
CA LEU A 26 9.05 -7.45 -19.93
C LEU A 26 8.93 -7.22 -21.44
N HIS A 27 9.69 -7.96 -22.23
CA HIS A 27 9.69 -7.86 -23.70
C HIS A 27 8.72 -8.85 -24.38
N SER A 28 7.92 -9.59 -23.61
CA SER A 28 6.94 -10.56 -24.11
C SER A 28 5.51 -10.07 -23.85
N PRO A 29 4.65 -9.85 -24.87
CA PRO A 29 3.28 -9.42 -24.63
C PRO A 29 2.41 -10.52 -23.97
N ARG A 30 1.34 -10.08 -23.30
CA ARG A 30 0.31 -10.92 -22.66
C ARG A 30 -0.33 -11.89 -23.68
N PRO A 31 -0.82 -13.06 -23.23
CA PRO A 31 -1.45 -14.04 -24.12
C PRO A 31 -2.70 -13.44 -24.79
N GLY A 32 -2.76 -13.47 -26.14
CA GLY A 32 -3.92 -13.00 -26.91
C GLY A 32 -3.65 -12.43 -28.30
N ALA A 33 -2.40 -12.06 -28.63
CA ALA A 33 -2.03 -11.59 -29.97
C ALA A 33 -1.15 -12.62 -30.71
N PHE A 34 -1.21 -12.63 -32.05
CA PHE A 34 -0.30 -13.42 -32.92
C PHE A 34 1.15 -13.22 -32.46
N ALA A 35 1.72 -14.23 -31.82
CA ALA A 35 3.06 -14.12 -31.25
C ALA A 35 4.10 -14.22 -32.36
N SER A 36 4.98 -13.23 -32.49
CA SER A 36 6.13 -13.32 -33.40
C SER A 36 7.07 -14.44 -32.95
N LEU A 37 7.89 -14.96 -33.87
CA LEU A 37 8.89 -15.99 -33.56
C LEU A 37 9.82 -15.57 -32.40
N SER A 38 10.16 -14.28 -32.31
CA SER A 38 10.96 -13.70 -31.22
C SER A 38 10.28 -13.72 -29.85
N GLN A 39 8.94 -13.74 -29.80
CA GLN A 39 8.18 -13.80 -28.55
C GLN A 39 8.03 -15.24 -28.06
N ALA A 40 7.87 -16.19 -28.98
CA ALA A 40 7.88 -17.61 -28.64
C ALA A 40 9.23 -18.04 -28.06
N THR A 41 10.34 -17.58 -28.66
CA THR A 41 11.69 -17.86 -28.14
C THR A 41 11.93 -17.22 -26.78
N ALA A 42 11.49 -15.98 -26.54
CA ALA A 42 11.59 -15.33 -25.22
C ALA A 42 10.79 -16.06 -24.12
N ARG A 43 9.59 -16.57 -24.45
CA ARG A 43 8.77 -17.38 -23.52
C ARG A 43 9.44 -18.72 -23.18
N THR A 44 10.01 -19.41 -24.17
CA THR A 44 10.72 -20.67 -23.95
C THR A 44 12.01 -20.46 -23.17
N ALA A 45 12.79 -19.43 -23.51
CA ALA A 45 14.02 -19.09 -22.81
C ALA A 45 13.77 -18.71 -21.33
N SER A 46 12.74 -17.89 -21.06
CA SER A 46 12.37 -17.54 -19.69
C SER A 46 11.89 -18.75 -18.89
N LEU A 47 11.13 -19.68 -19.51
CA LEU A 47 10.74 -20.93 -18.85
C LEU A 47 11.95 -21.79 -18.50
N LEU A 48 12.85 -22.03 -19.46
CA LEU A 48 14.06 -22.82 -19.25
C LEU A 48 14.91 -22.23 -18.12
N LEU A 49 15.15 -20.92 -18.13
CA LEU A 49 15.87 -20.22 -17.05
C LEU A 49 15.17 -20.39 -15.70
N SER A 50 13.84 -20.31 -15.66
CA SER A 50 13.03 -20.38 -14.42
C SER A 50 12.99 -21.76 -13.79
N VAL A 51 13.17 -22.83 -14.57
CA VAL A 51 13.12 -24.23 -14.08
C VAL A 51 14.51 -24.89 -13.98
N THR A 52 15.56 -24.27 -14.53
CA THR A 52 16.93 -24.79 -14.48
C THR A 52 17.88 -23.88 -13.73
N LEU A 53 18.30 -22.78 -14.36
CA LEU A 53 19.37 -21.92 -13.87
C LEU A 53 18.99 -21.17 -12.59
N LEU A 54 17.75 -20.70 -12.49
CA LEU A 54 17.26 -20.02 -11.29
C LEU A 54 17.26 -20.95 -10.06
N PRO A 55 16.63 -22.15 -10.07
CA PRO A 55 16.71 -23.09 -8.95
C PRO A 55 18.14 -23.51 -8.59
N ALA A 56 19.02 -23.69 -9.58
CA ALA A 56 20.43 -23.99 -9.34
C ALA A 56 21.13 -22.84 -8.59
N ALA A 57 20.93 -21.60 -9.03
CA ALA A 57 21.48 -20.42 -8.38
C ALA A 57 20.93 -20.20 -6.96
N ILE A 58 19.63 -20.42 -6.75
CA ILE A 58 19.01 -20.35 -5.42
C ILE A 58 19.59 -21.42 -4.49
N SER A 59 19.83 -22.63 -5.00
CA SER A 59 20.44 -23.72 -4.23
C SER A 59 21.87 -23.41 -3.80
N MET A 60 22.66 -22.77 -4.68
CA MET A 60 24.01 -22.31 -4.35
C MET A 60 23.99 -21.20 -3.29
N ASP A 61 23.10 -20.21 -3.45
CA ASP A 61 22.95 -19.13 -2.45
C ASP A 61 22.50 -19.69 -1.09
N LEU A 62 21.56 -20.65 -1.07
CA LEU A 62 21.12 -21.34 0.14
C LEU A 62 22.28 -22.05 0.85
N ALA A 63 23.08 -22.81 0.10
CA ALA A 63 24.22 -23.52 0.65
C ALA A 63 25.27 -22.54 1.21
N ALA A 64 25.64 -21.52 0.43
CA ALA A 64 26.63 -20.53 0.82
C ALA A 64 26.23 -19.79 2.11
N HIS A 65 25.01 -19.29 2.20
CA HIS A 65 24.54 -18.54 3.38
C HIS A 65 24.27 -19.43 4.59
N THR A 66 23.89 -20.70 4.39
CA THR A 66 23.79 -21.66 5.49
C THR A 66 25.16 -21.93 6.10
N VAL A 67 26.18 -22.15 5.27
CA VAL A 67 27.57 -22.35 5.72
C VAL A 67 28.11 -21.08 6.39
N GLN A 68 27.91 -19.90 5.79
CA GLN A 68 28.34 -18.63 6.36
C GLN A 68 27.66 -18.33 7.70
N GLY A 69 26.36 -18.61 7.85
CA GLY A 69 25.63 -18.42 9.10
C GLY A 69 26.05 -19.38 10.21
N LEU A 70 26.44 -20.61 9.87
CA LEU A 70 27.03 -21.54 10.84
C LEU A 70 28.43 -21.09 11.24
N TRP A 71 29.25 -20.65 10.28
CA TRP A 71 30.60 -20.13 10.53
C TRP A 71 30.59 -18.87 11.40
N SER A 72 29.66 -17.93 11.14
CA SER A 72 29.57 -16.68 11.91
C SER A 72 29.26 -16.92 13.38
N ARG A 73 28.48 -17.96 13.72
CA ARG A 73 28.21 -18.34 15.12
C ARG A 73 29.43 -18.83 15.89
N VAL A 74 30.37 -19.49 15.20
CA VAL A 74 31.56 -20.09 15.81
C VAL A 74 32.84 -19.27 15.58
N SER A 75 32.77 -18.20 14.79
CA SER A 75 33.93 -17.40 14.41
C SER A 75 34.61 -16.79 15.65
N PRO A 76 35.91 -17.06 15.87
CA PRO A 76 36.65 -16.49 16.99
C PRO A 76 37.06 -15.03 16.76
N TRP A 77 36.86 -14.49 15.55
CA TRP A 77 37.34 -13.17 15.12
C TRP A 77 36.31 -12.04 15.23
N SER A 78 35.16 -12.30 15.88
CA SER A 78 34.05 -11.34 16.00
C SER A 78 33.41 -11.41 17.38
N ASN A 79 32.90 -10.26 17.86
CA ASN A 79 32.21 -10.18 19.14
C ASN A 79 30.82 -10.85 19.05
N ALA A 80 30.26 -11.23 20.19
CA ALA A 80 29.02 -12.01 20.25
C ALA A 80 27.83 -11.33 19.53
N GLU A 81 27.75 -10.00 19.60
CA GLU A 81 26.71 -9.20 18.95
C GLU A 81 26.83 -9.25 17.42
N LYS A 82 28.03 -9.02 16.85
CA LYS A 82 28.23 -9.13 15.39
C LYS A 82 28.00 -10.56 14.88
N ARG A 83 28.34 -11.58 15.68
CA ARG A 83 28.05 -12.98 15.34
C ARG A 83 26.55 -13.24 15.26
N SER A 84 25.78 -12.74 16.22
CA SER A 84 24.31 -12.89 16.22
C SER A 84 23.70 -12.19 15.00
N GLN A 85 24.07 -10.94 14.76
CA GLN A 85 23.56 -10.16 13.63
C GLN A 85 23.86 -10.81 12.28
N GLU A 86 25.10 -11.24 12.05
CA GLU A 86 25.48 -11.88 10.79
C GLU A 86 24.83 -13.27 10.63
N ALA A 87 24.69 -14.03 11.71
CA ALA A 87 23.98 -15.31 11.69
C ALA A 87 22.49 -15.15 11.40
N GLU A 88 21.84 -14.16 11.99
CA GLU A 88 20.43 -13.82 11.73
C GLU A 88 20.22 -13.37 10.28
N ARG A 89 21.12 -12.52 9.77
CA ARG A 89 21.12 -12.11 8.35
C ARG A 89 21.25 -13.31 7.41
N CYS A 90 22.25 -14.17 7.63
CA CYS A 90 22.46 -15.37 6.83
C CYS A 90 21.25 -16.32 6.90
N HIS A 91 20.66 -16.48 8.09
CA HIS A 91 19.45 -17.27 8.28
C HIS A 91 18.26 -16.70 7.50
N ALA A 92 18.05 -15.38 7.52
CA ALA A 92 17.00 -14.73 6.76
C ALA A 92 17.16 -14.97 5.25
N ILE A 93 18.39 -14.86 4.72
CA ILE A 93 18.69 -15.14 3.30
C ILE A 93 18.48 -16.63 2.98
N ALA A 94 18.90 -17.55 3.86
CA ALA A 94 18.67 -18.98 3.67
C ALA A 94 17.17 -19.31 3.63
N MET A 95 16.37 -18.74 4.54
CA MET A 95 14.91 -18.91 4.53
C MET A 95 14.27 -18.33 3.27
N LYS A 96 14.79 -17.21 2.75
CA LYS A 96 14.40 -16.63 1.46
C LYS A 96 14.66 -17.60 0.30
N CYS A 97 15.85 -18.18 0.22
CA CYS A 97 16.20 -19.17 -0.80
C CYS A 97 15.34 -20.44 -0.71
N LEU A 98 15.08 -20.94 0.51
CA LEU A 98 14.24 -22.12 0.73
C LEU A 98 12.80 -21.91 0.24
N ARG A 99 12.23 -20.72 0.49
CA ARG A 99 10.92 -20.31 -0.07
C ARG A 99 10.96 -20.23 -1.61
N GLY A 100 12.02 -19.66 -2.17
CA GLY A 100 12.21 -19.60 -3.62
C GLY A 100 12.25 -20.99 -4.28
N LEU A 101 12.96 -21.95 -3.69
CA LEU A 101 12.99 -23.33 -4.15
C LEU A 101 11.62 -24.00 -4.07
N ALA A 102 10.93 -23.85 -2.95
CA ALA A 102 9.56 -24.36 -2.78
C ALA A 102 8.58 -23.77 -3.80
N GLY A 103 8.81 -22.53 -4.23
CA GLY A 103 8.03 -21.84 -5.26
C GLY A 103 8.36 -22.26 -6.70
N THR A 104 9.43 -23.02 -6.96
CA THR A 104 9.87 -23.40 -8.32
C THR A 104 8.76 -24.03 -9.17
N PRO A 105 7.89 -24.93 -8.66
CA PRO A 105 6.79 -25.47 -9.48
C PRO A 105 5.84 -24.39 -10.02
N LEU A 106 5.66 -23.28 -9.29
CA LEU A 106 4.83 -22.15 -9.72
C LEU A 106 5.49 -21.32 -10.84
N SER A 107 6.81 -21.44 -11.04
CA SER A 107 7.53 -20.71 -12.09
C SER A 107 7.19 -21.20 -13.50
N ILE A 108 6.60 -22.40 -13.64
CA ILE A 108 6.16 -22.95 -14.92
C ILE A 108 5.01 -22.10 -15.51
N PRO A 109 3.90 -21.87 -14.79
CA PRO A 109 2.84 -20.96 -15.25
C PRO A 109 3.10 -19.47 -14.94
N TYR A 110 3.88 -19.15 -13.89
CA TYR A 110 4.06 -17.77 -13.38
C TYR A 110 5.53 -17.45 -13.08
N ARG A 111 6.31 -17.24 -14.14
CA ARG A 111 7.78 -17.09 -14.10
C ARG A 111 8.23 -15.90 -13.25
N ASP A 112 7.47 -14.82 -13.30
CA ASP A 112 7.68 -13.55 -12.59
C ASP A 112 7.61 -13.69 -11.06
N ILE A 113 6.82 -14.65 -10.56
CA ILE A 113 6.64 -14.86 -9.11
C ILE A 113 7.95 -15.18 -8.41
N VAL A 114 8.68 -16.18 -8.92
CA VAL A 114 9.89 -16.69 -8.26
C VAL A 114 11.07 -15.77 -8.58
N SER A 115 11.19 -15.29 -9.83
CA SER A 115 12.28 -14.38 -10.20
C SER A 115 12.21 -13.05 -9.45
N ALA A 116 11.02 -12.47 -9.27
CA ALA A 116 10.86 -11.20 -8.56
C ALA A 116 11.35 -11.27 -7.09
N HIS A 117 11.40 -12.45 -6.49
CA HIS A 117 11.91 -12.62 -5.12
C HIS A 117 13.41 -12.30 -5.00
N PHE A 118 14.17 -12.45 -6.09
CA PHE A 118 15.62 -12.31 -6.12
C PHE A 118 16.10 -11.07 -6.89
N LEU A 119 15.18 -10.23 -7.39
CA LEU A 119 15.54 -8.97 -8.02
C LEU A 119 15.84 -7.91 -6.95
N PRO A 120 17.04 -7.30 -6.95
CA PRO A 120 17.34 -6.21 -6.04
C PRO A 120 16.39 -5.05 -6.28
N GLU A 121 16.01 -4.37 -5.20
CA GLU A 121 15.26 -3.14 -5.28
C GLU A 121 16.13 -2.10 -5.99
N LYS A 122 15.64 -1.57 -7.11
CA LYS A 122 16.31 -0.43 -7.76
C LYS A 122 15.96 0.83 -6.98
N THR A 123 16.82 1.20 -6.04
CA THR A 123 16.86 2.57 -5.51
C THR A 123 17.91 3.34 -6.30
N GLU A 124 17.51 3.92 -7.43
CA GLU A 124 18.34 4.93 -8.11
C GLU A 124 18.11 6.28 -7.44
N ASP A 125 19.17 6.91 -6.94
CA ASP A 125 19.09 8.25 -6.35
C ASP A 125 18.53 9.25 -7.37
N GLY A 126 17.50 9.99 -6.96
CA GLY A 126 16.82 10.98 -7.80
C GLY A 126 15.76 10.42 -8.75
N VAL A 127 15.55 9.10 -8.82
CA VAL A 127 14.43 8.49 -9.58
C VAL A 127 13.26 8.21 -8.63
N LEU A 128 12.14 8.86 -8.90
CA LEU A 128 10.91 8.73 -8.14
C LEU A 128 9.98 7.76 -8.85
N ARG A 129 9.64 6.66 -8.17
CA ARG A 129 8.67 5.67 -8.64
C ARG A 129 7.34 5.90 -7.96
N ARG A 130 6.29 6.16 -8.72
CA ARG A 130 4.94 6.41 -8.18
C ARG A 130 4.02 5.23 -8.49
N ALA A 131 3.49 4.60 -7.44
CA ALA A 131 2.65 3.40 -7.52
C ALA A 131 3.22 2.26 -8.40
N GLY A 132 4.53 2.25 -8.65
CA GLY A 132 5.17 1.32 -9.60
C GLY A 132 4.73 1.49 -11.07
N LEU A 133 4.14 2.63 -11.44
CA LEU A 133 3.60 2.88 -12.79
C LEU A 133 4.42 3.91 -13.59
N TYR A 134 5.03 4.88 -12.90
CA TYR A 134 5.72 6.00 -13.54
C TYR A 134 7.06 6.28 -12.87
N GLU A 135 8.02 6.70 -13.68
CA GLU A 135 9.34 7.18 -13.26
C GLU A 135 9.48 8.67 -13.61
N ALA A 136 10.00 9.46 -12.66
CA ALA A 136 10.36 10.85 -12.86
C ALA A 136 11.68 11.16 -12.16
N LYS A 137 12.43 12.13 -12.69
CA LYS A 137 13.64 12.65 -12.02
C LYS A 137 13.32 14.00 -11.40
N ALA A 138 13.89 14.27 -10.22
CA ALA A 138 13.79 15.55 -9.53
C ALA A 138 14.87 15.70 -8.46
N VAL A 139 15.02 16.91 -7.93
CA VAL A 139 15.80 17.14 -6.73
C VAL A 139 14.92 16.88 -5.52
N ARG A 140 15.22 15.80 -4.80
CA ARG A 140 14.45 15.36 -3.63
C ARG A 140 14.89 16.11 -2.38
N HIS A 141 13.91 16.62 -1.64
CA HIS A 141 14.06 17.22 -0.32
C HIS A 141 13.17 16.46 0.66
N THR A 142 13.64 16.27 1.89
CA THR A 142 12.93 15.56 2.96
C THR A 142 12.79 16.49 4.17
N PRO A 143 11.99 17.57 4.08
CA PRO A 143 11.84 18.52 5.18
C PRO A 143 11.20 17.84 6.40
N SER A 144 11.66 18.24 7.58
CA SER A 144 11.25 17.75 8.89
C SER A 144 10.53 18.80 9.73
N THR A 145 10.56 20.08 9.31
CA THR A 145 9.84 21.18 9.97
C THR A 145 9.09 22.06 8.98
N VAL A 146 8.16 22.88 9.48
CA VAL A 146 7.40 23.84 8.68
C VAL A 146 8.33 24.90 8.07
N GLU A 147 9.34 25.35 8.83
CA GLU A 147 10.31 26.35 8.39
C GLU A 147 11.12 25.84 7.20
N GLU A 148 11.54 24.57 7.22
CA GLU A 148 12.23 23.95 6.08
C GLU A 148 11.35 23.93 4.83
N VAL A 149 10.05 23.65 4.98
CA VAL A 149 9.08 23.72 3.87
C VAL A 149 9.00 25.15 3.32
N GLN A 150 8.89 26.16 4.20
CA GLN A 150 8.87 27.56 3.77
C GLN A 150 10.15 27.95 3.02
N GLN A 151 11.33 27.57 3.52
CA GLN A 151 12.61 27.83 2.84
C GLN A 151 12.66 27.18 1.46
N LEU A 152 12.17 25.95 1.32
CA LEU A 152 12.11 25.27 0.02
C LEU A 152 11.13 25.95 -0.94
N VAL A 153 10.01 26.49 -0.45
CA VAL A 153 9.09 27.30 -1.26
C VAL A 153 9.76 28.59 -1.74
N TYR A 154 10.43 29.32 -0.84
CA TYR A 154 11.17 30.54 -1.19
C TYR A 154 12.26 30.26 -2.23
N GLN A 155 13.02 29.18 -2.03
CA GLN A 155 14.08 28.78 -2.94
C GLN A 155 13.53 28.36 -4.31
N ALA A 156 12.48 27.53 -4.36
CA ALA A 156 11.86 27.12 -5.61
C ALA A 156 11.36 28.32 -6.41
N ARG A 157 10.77 29.30 -5.72
CA ARG A 157 10.30 30.55 -6.32
C ARG A 157 11.46 31.40 -6.86
N ALA A 158 12.53 31.57 -6.08
CA ALA A 158 13.71 32.32 -6.50
C ALA A 158 14.42 31.69 -7.72
N GLU A 159 14.39 30.36 -7.81
CA GLU A 159 15.02 29.60 -8.90
C GLU A 159 14.07 29.26 -10.07
N GLU A 160 12.81 29.72 -10.04
CA GLU A 160 11.77 29.40 -11.03
C GLU A 160 11.61 27.88 -11.27
N ARG A 161 11.58 27.13 -10.16
CA ARG A 161 11.42 25.67 -10.13
C ARG A 161 10.02 25.31 -9.66
N LYS A 162 9.47 24.22 -10.18
CA LYS A 162 8.18 23.70 -9.72
C LYS A 162 8.38 22.81 -8.50
N ILE A 163 7.32 22.67 -7.70
CA ILE A 163 7.29 21.79 -6.55
C ILE A 163 6.30 20.65 -6.83
N ALA A 164 6.76 19.42 -6.63
CA ALA A 164 5.94 18.22 -6.51
C ALA A 164 5.97 17.76 -5.05
N ILE A 165 4.83 17.32 -4.53
CA ILE A 165 4.67 16.96 -3.12
C ILE A 165 4.32 15.48 -3.01
N ALA A 166 4.88 14.80 -2.02
CA ALA A 166 4.55 13.42 -1.73
C ALA A 166 4.59 13.12 -0.22
N GLY A 167 3.56 12.43 0.25
CA GLY A 167 3.65 11.58 1.43
C GLY A 167 3.98 10.14 1.02
N ALA A 168 3.09 9.20 1.30
CA ALA A 168 3.38 7.75 1.24
C ALA A 168 3.62 7.12 -0.16
N GLY A 169 3.62 7.86 -1.28
CA GLY A 169 4.01 7.25 -2.58
C GLY A 169 2.90 6.63 -3.43
N PHE A 170 1.68 6.49 -2.92
CA PHE A 170 0.66 5.61 -3.51
C PHE A 170 -0.30 6.22 -4.55
N CYS A 171 -0.22 7.52 -4.84
CA CYS A 171 -1.09 8.12 -5.87
C CYS A 171 -0.79 7.52 -7.25
N GLN A 172 -1.79 6.92 -7.91
CA GLN A 172 -1.62 6.26 -9.22
C GLN A 172 -1.66 7.22 -10.41
N GLY A 173 -2.03 8.48 -10.21
CA GLY A 173 -2.07 9.49 -11.27
C GLY A 173 -0.74 10.24 -11.42
N LYS A 174 -0.57 10.91 -12.57
CA LYS A 174 0.64 11.69 -12.90
C LYS A 174 0.68 13.09 -12.28
N GLN A 175 -0.42 13.54 -11.68
CA GLN A 175 -0.57 14.92 -11.17
C GLN A 175 0.44 15.33 -10.10
N THR A 176 1.02 14.38 -9.36
CA THR A 176 2.05 14.63 -8.34
C THR A 176 3.47 14.33 -8.83
N LEU A 177 3.66 14.06 -10.13
CA LEU A 177 4.99 13.82 -10.68
C LEU A 177 5.70 15.14 -10.99
N PRO A 178 7.00 15.26 -10.67
CA PRO A 178 7.82 16.36 -11.16
C PRO A 178 7.81 16.43 -12.69
N VAL A 179 7.86 17.65 -13.23
CA VAL A 179 7.85 17.88 -14.68
C VAL A 179 9.27 17.81 -15.26
N SER A 180 10.27 18.21 -14.47
CA SER A 180 11.67 18.25 -14.86
C SER A 180 12.59 17.69 -13.78
N ALA A 181 13.76 17.21 -14.19
CA ALA A 181 14.84 16.77 -13.29
C ALA A 181 15.33 17.89 -12.36
N ARG A 182 15.12 19.16 -12.74
CA ARG A 182 15.41 20.29 -11.88
C ARG A 182 14.28 20.60 -10.91
N ASP A 183 13.08 20.05 -11.00
CA ASP A 183 12.02 20.46 -10.08
C ASP A 183 12.28 19.92 -8.67
N PHE A 184 11.68 20.57 -7.67
CA PHE A 184 11.73 20.09 -6.29
C PHE A 184 10.69 19.00 -6.08
N TYR A 185 11.11 17.96 -5.38
CA TYR A 185 10.22 16.93 -4.87
C TYR A 185 10.29 16.90 -3.35
N LEU A 186 9.21 17.33 -2.71
CA LEU A 186 9.09 17.35 -1.25
C LEU A 186 8.54 16.02 -0.76
N ASP A 187 9.39 15.27 -0.09
CA ASP A 187 9.04 14.05 0.63
C ASP A 187 8.70 14.40 2.07
N MET A 188 7.41 14.47 2.36
CA MET A 188 6.85 14.98 3.62
C MET A 188 6.85 13.94 4.75
N ARG A 189 7.41 12.74 4.52
CA ARG A 189 7.36 11.62 5.49
C ARG A 189 8.07 11.88 6.82
N GLN A 190 8.93 12.91 6.90
CA GLN A 190 9.58 13.28 8.16
C GLN A 190 8.67 14.13 9.07
N ILE A 191 7.59 14.72 8.54
CA ILE A 191 6.58 15.43 9.34
C ILE A 191 5.41 14.47 9.55
N ASN A 192 5.59 13.51 10.46
CA ASN A 192 4.69 12.36 10.67
C ASN A 192 4.19 12.21 12.12
N HIS A 193 4.20 13.29 12.91
CA HIS A 193 3.64 13.28 14.26
C HIS A 193 2.14 12.95 14.23
N VAL A 194 1.67 12.31 15.30
CA VAL A 194 0.25 12.04 15.55
C VAL A 194 -0.02 12.34 17.02
N GLU A 195 -0.86 13.34 17.27
CA GLU A 195 -1.30 13.73 18.60
C GLU A 195 -2.81 13.52 18.69
N VAL A 196 -3.30 12.99 19.81
CA VAL A 196 -4.71 12.64 19.99
C VAL A 196 -5.27 13.40 21.18
N ASP A 197 -6.41 14.07 20.98
CA ASP A 197 -7.27 14.58 22.04
C ASP A 197 -8.49 13.66 22.18
N PRO A 198 -8.49 12.72 23.15
CA PRO A 198 -9.58 11.77 23.32
C PRO A 198 -10.89 12.42 23.77
N MET A 199 -10.81 13.57 24.45
CA MET A 199 -11.98 14.29 24.96
C MET A 199 -12.73 15.01 23.84
N ARG A 200 -11.98 15.67 22.95
CA ARG A 200 -12.55 16.28 21.73
C ARG A 200 -12.82 15.27 20.62
N LYS A 201 -12.21 14.08 20.69
CA LYS A 201 -12.20 13.07 19.62
C LYS A 201 -11.60 13.65 18.33
N VAL A 202 -10.47 14.34 18.47
CA VAL A 202 -9.75 14.95 17.35
C VAL A 202 -8.31 14.46 17.40
N MET A 203 -7.72 14.20 16.24
CA MET A 203 -6.28 14.02 16.12
C MET A 203 -5.66 15.16 15.33
N THR A 204 -4.48 15.60 15.76
CA THR A 204 -3.60 16.51 15.02
C THR A 204 -2.50 15.67 14.40
N VAL A 205 -2.34 15.75 13.08
CA VAL A 205 -1.41 14.89 12.32
C VAL A 205 -0.56 15.68 11.34
N GLY A 206 0.71 15.27 11.25
CA GLY A 206 1.62 15.71 10.21
C GLY A 206 1.26 15.11 8.84
N PRO A 207 1.62 15.78 7.73
CA PRO A 207 1.25 15.37 6.37
C PRO A 207 1.83 14.03 5.94
N GLY A 208 2.95 13.64 6.54
CA GLY A 208 3.66 12.39 6.30
C GLY A 208 3.13 11.20 7.07
N ALA A 209 2.35 11.41 8.13
CA ALA A 209 1.76 10.33 8.94
C ALA A 209 0.84 9.47 8.07
N THR A 210 0.92 8.15 8.24
CA THR A 210 0.03 7.20 7.56
C THR A 210 -1.24 6.93 8.36
N TRP A 211 -2.27 6.39 7.71
CA TRP A 211 -3.44 5.89 8.45
C TRP A 211 -3.06 4.77 9.43
N SER A 212 -2.01 3.99 9.12
CA SER A 212 -1.46 2.98 10.04
C SER A 212 -0.91 3.62 11.32
N ASP A 213 -0.14 4.72 11.20
CA ASP A 213 0.37 5.48 12.34
C ASP A 213 -0.80 6.06 13.15
N ALA A 214 -1.79 6.63 12.46
CA ALA A 214 -2.98 7.19 13.09
C ALA A 214 -3.80 6.14 13.84
N GLN A 215 -4.11 4.99 13.22
CA GLN A 215 -4.86 3.89 13.83
C GLN A 215 -4.16 3.36 15.10
N GLN A 216 -2.84 3.17 15.06
CA GLN A 216 -2.07 2.75 16.23
C GLN A 216 -2.17 3.75 17.40
N ALA A 217 -2.13 5.05 17.10
CA ALA A 217 -2.18 6.09 18.13
C ALA A 217 -3.57 6.26 18.76
N ILE A 218 -4.64 6.17 17.96
CA ILE A 218 -6.02 6.42 18.42
C ILE A 218 -6.67 5.20 19.07
N ASP A 219 -6.24 3.98 18.73
CA ASP A 219 -6.91 2.75 19.16
C ASP A 219 -6.86 2.55 20.68
N GLN A 220 -5.75 2.93 21.34
CA GLN A 220 -5.63 2.88 22.80
C GLN A 220 -6.66 3.77 23.53
N HIS A 221 -7.24 4.74 22.83
CA HIS A 221 -8.27 5.64 23.34
C HIS A 221 -9.70 5.16 23.00
N GLY A 222 -9.83 3.99 22.36
CA GLY A 222 -11.12 3.48 21.89
C GLY A 222 -11.69 4.29 20.73
N LEU A 223 -10.83 4.98 19.96
CA LEU A 223 -11.23 5.82 18.83
C LEU A 223 -10.84 5.20 17.49
N ALA A 224 -11.50 5.65 16.43
CA ALA A 224 -11.33 5.15 15.08
C ALA A 224 -11.41 6.27 14.03
N ILE A 225 -10.78 6.06 12.88
CA ILE A 225 -10.90 6.98 11.74
C ILE A 225 -12.33 6.94 11.20
N ARG A 226 -12.89 8.11 10.87
CA ARG A 226 -14.25 8.17 10.31
C ARG A 226 -14.28 7.67 8.87
N THR A 227 -13.46 8.23 8.00
CA THR A 227 -13.43 7.84 6.59
C THR A 227 -12.00 7.86 6.09
N MET A 228 -11.63 6.81 5.37
CA MET A 228 -10.32 6.62 4.76
C MET A 228 -10.46 5.59 3.64
N GLN A 229 -9.43 5.48 2.79
CA GLN A 229 -9.34 4.38 1.84
C GLN A 229 -9.42 3.03 2.56
N ALA A 230 -9.83 1.98 1.85
CA ALA A 230 -9.97 0.64 2.42
C ALA A 230 -8.72 0.15 3.16
N SER A 231 -7.51 0.47 2.68
CA SER A 231 -6.24 0.11 3.34
C SER A 231 -5.57 1.33 3.99
N ASN A 232 -4.66 1.08 4.94
CA ASN A 232 -4.05 2.13 5.76
C ASN A 232 -2.60 2.59 5.44
N PRO A 233 -1.90 2.20 4.35
CA PRO A 233 -0.52 2.64 4.12
C PRO A 233 -0.45 4.07 3.52
N PHE A 234 -1.58 4.70 3.24
CA PHE A 234 -1.62 6.06 2.66
C PHE A 234 -1.32 7.12 3.71
N SER A 235 -0.67 8.21 3.29
CA SER A 235 -0.48 9.37 4.17
C SER A 235 -1.78 10.17 4.32
N CYS A 236 -2.02 10.74 5.50
CA CYS A 236 -3.22 11.50 5.84
C CYS A 236 -3.43 12.68 4.89
N ALA A 237 -2.42 13.54 4.71
CA ALA A 237 -2.52 14.69 3.80
C ALA A 237 -2.58 14.29 2.32
N GLY A 238 -1.96 13.17 1.93
CA GLY A 238 -2.08 12.65 0.57
C GLY A 238 -3.49 12.17 0.26
N SER A 239 -4.15 11.60 1.27
CA SER A 239 -5.55 11.14 1.19
C SER A 239 -6.53 12.32 1.11
N PHE A 240 -6.30 13.39 1.87
CA PHE A 240 -7.07 14.63 1.79
C PHE A 240 -6.87 15.37 0.47
N SER A 241 -5.62 15.40 -0.02
CA SER A 241 -5.30 15.99 -1.32
C SER A 241 -5.95 15.26 -2.49
N ALA A 242 -6.36 14.00 -2.32
CA ALA A 242 -7.15 13.23 -3.27
C ALA A 242 -8.66 13.22 -2.94
N ASN A 243 -9.06 13.93 -1.88
CA ASN A 243 -10.38 13.90 -1.25
C ASN A 243 -10.97 12.48 -1.20
N CYS A 244 -10.21 11.54 -0.62
CA CYS A 244 -10.61 10.14 -0.59
C CYS A 244 -11.93 9.94 0.17
N HIS A 245 -12.51 8.75 0.01
CA HIS A 245 -13.68 8.33 0.75
C HIS A 245 -13.49 6.89 1.21
N GLY A 246 -14.32 6.48 2.16
CA GLY A 246 -14.33 5.14 2.75
C GLY A 246 -15.72 4.51 2.74
N TRP A 247 -15.94 3.62 3.70
CA TRP A 247 -17.21 2.90 3.85
C TRP A 247 -18.20 3.59 4.79
N ASP A 248 -17.78 4.59 5.57
CA ASP A 248 -18.71 5.42 6.35
C ASP A 248 -19.49 6.34 5.40
N HIS A 249 -20.67 5.87 5.02
CA HIS A 249 -21.54 6.55 4.07
C HIS A 249 -22.12 7.87 4.62
N MET A 250 -22.17 8.04 5.95
CA MET A 250 -22.65 9.28 6.59
C MET A 250 -21.55 10.35 6.60
N ALA A 251 -20.30 9.95 6.80
CA ALA A 251 -19.16 10.86 6.71
C ALA A 251 -18.87 11.26 5.25
N GLY A 252 -18.99 10.30 4.32
CA GLY A 252 -18.68 10.52 2.91
C GLY A 252 -17.18 10.74 2.68
N ALA A 253 -16.84 11.84 2.00
CA ALA A 253 -15.46 12.19 1.69
C ALA A 253 -14.69 12.68 2.92
N LEU A 254 -13.37 12.47 2.92
CA LEU A 254 -12.48 12.82 4.02
C LEU A 254 -12.53 14.30 4.40
N ALA A 255 -12.72 15.19 3.43
CA ALA A 255 -12.83 16.63 3.72
C ALA A 255 -13.97 16.96 4.69
N ASN A 256 -15.02 16.13 4.77
CA ASN A 256 -16.12 16.34 5.71
C ASN A 256 -15.74 16.06 7.17
N THR A 257 -14.64 15.35 7.41
CA THR A 257 -14.17 14.96 8.75
C THR A 257 -12.91 15.71 9.18
N VAL A 258 -12.39 16.61 8.34
CA VAL A 258 -11.24 17.45 8.68
C VAL A 258 -11.75 18.79 9.21
N GLU A 259 -11.34 19.15 10.42
CA GLU A 259 -11.74 20.39 11.09
C GLU A 259 -10.91 21.57 10.57
N SER A 260 -9.60 21.36 10.40
CA SER A 260 -8.70 22.37 9.87
C SER A 260 -7.46 21.76 9.21
N ILE A 261 -6.82 22.54 8.35
CA ILE A 261 -5.51 22.24 7.77
C ILE A 261 -4.59 23.45 7.95
N THR A 262 -3.32 23.21 8.23
CA THR A 262 -2.28 24.23 8.18
C THR A 262 -1.46 24.03 6.92
N VAL A 263 -1.27 25.09 6.13
CA VAL A 263 -0.66 25.03 4.80
C VAL A 263 0.42 26.10 4.65
N VAL A 264 1.45 25.78 3.89
CA VAL A 264 2.40 26.74 3.33
C VAL A 264 1.96 27.06 1.91
N ASP A 265 1.60 28.31 1.65
CA ASP A 265 1.14 28.76 0.32
C ASP A 265 2.31 29.03 -0.66
N ALA A 266 1.99 29.47 -1.87
CA ALA A 266 2.98 29.77 -2.90
C ALA A 266 3.87 30.99 -2.57
N GLN A 267 3.48 31.80 -1.59
CA GLN A 267 4.26 32.92 -1.07
C GLN A 267 5.18 32.48 0.07
N GLY A 268 5.06 31.25 0.56
CA GLY A 268 5.79 30.74 1.72
C GLY A 268 5.15 31.13 3.05
N GLU A 269 3.92 31.64 3.05
CA GLU A 269 3.20 32.02 4.27
C GLU A 269 2.46 30.81 4.85
N VAL A 270 2.45 30.71 6.18
CA VAL A 270 1.71 29.67 6.91
C VAL A 270 0.29 30.17 7.15
N ARG A 271 -0.71 29.38 6.76
CA ARG A 271 -2.13 29.69 6.98
C ARG A 271 -2.85 28.48 7.57
N LYS A 272 -3.64 28.69 8.61
CA LYS A 272 -4.61 27.71 9.10
C LYS A 272 -5.94 27.97 8.42
N LEU A 273 -6.49 26.95 7.78
CA LEU A 273 -7.73 26.99 7.01
C LEU A 273 -8.73 26.02 7.62
N THR A 274 -9.99 26.40 7.60
CA THR A 274 -11.16 25.66 8.06
C THR A 274 -12.10 25.41 6.89
N ARG A 275 -13.20 24.67 7.09
CA ARG A 275 -14.15 24.36 6.01
C ARG A 275 -14.88 25.60 5.48
N GLU A 276 -14.89 26.67 6.26
CA GLU A 276 -15.45 27.97 5.93
C GLU A 276 -14.59 28.75 4.93
N ASP A 277 -13.31 28.40 4.79
CA ASP A 277 -12.39 29.02 3.84
C ASP A 277 -12.51 28.39 2.46
N GLU A 278 -12.70 29.21 1.41
CA GLU A 278 -12.77 28.72 0.02
C GLU A 278 -11.54 27.89 -0.37
N LEU A 279 -10.36 28.31 0.09
CA LEU A 279 -9.09 27.63 -0.19
C LEU A 279 -9.02 26.21 0.39
N PHE A 280 -9.71 25.93 1.50
CA PHE A 280 -9.80 24.57 2.05
C PHE A 280 -10.44 23.62 1.03
N GLY A 281 -11.56 24.03 0.44
CA GLY A 281 -12.28 23.25 -0.57
C GLY A 281 -11.46 23.02 -1.86
N LEU A 282 -10.63 23.99 -2.24
CA LEU A 282 -9.71 23.84 -3.38
C LEU A 282 -8.54 22.89 -3.10
N ILE A 283 -8.06 22.85 -1.86
CA ILE A 283 -6.98 21.94 -1.46
C ILE A 283 -7.50 20.51 -1.31
N ALA A 284 -8.72 20.32 -0.81
CA ALA A 284 -9.40 19.04 -0.77
C ALA A 284 -9.63 18.49 -2.19
N GLY A 285 -8.85 17.51 -2.62
CA GLY A 285 -8.89 17.00 -3.99
C GLY A 285 -8.05 17.81 -4.99
N GLY A 286 -7.29 18.81 -4.53
CA GLY A 286 -6.41 19.65 -5.35
C GLY A 286 -5.04 19.04 -5.64
N TYR A 287 -4.74 17.84 -5.13
CA TYR A 287 -3.48 17.12 -5.35
C TYR A 287 -2.20 17.95 -5.08
N GLY A 288 -2.28 18.91 -4.14
CA GLY A 288 -1.15 19.76 -3.74
C GLY A 288 -0.93 21.02 -4.59
N TRP A 289 -1.84 21.38 -5.50
CA TRP A 289 -1.70 22.57 -6.36
C TRP A 289 -1.80 23.91 -5.63
N PHE A 290 -2.58 23.96 -4.55
CA PHE A 290 -2.92 25.21 -3.86
C PHE A 290 -2.11 25.46 -2.58
N GLY A 291 -1.17 24.58 -2.25
CA GLY A 291 -0.30 24.72 -1.08
C GLY A 291 0.26 23.39 -0.59
N VAL A 292 1.27 23.47 0.28
CA VAL A 292 1.84 22.32 0.99
C VAL A 292 1.16 22.19 2.34
N ILE A 293 0.38 21.11 2.54
CA ILE A 293 -0.19 20.81 3.87
C ILE A 293 0.95 20.41 4.81
N VAL A 294 1.00 21.02 5.99
CA VAL A 294 1.99 20.76 7.05
C VAL A 294 1.38 20.26 8.36
N GLU A 295 0.06 20.36 8.52
CA GLU A 295 -0.69 19.82 9.66
C GLU A 295 -2.17 19.66 9.29
N MET A 296 -2.87 18.71 9.93
CA MET A 296 -4.32 18.55 9.82
C MET A 296 -4.93 18.21 11.18
N GLU A 297 -6.11 18.77 11.48
CA GLU A 297 -6.97 18.35 12.58
C GLU A 297 -8.14 17.52 12.03
N ILE A 298 -8.31 16.29 12.49
CA ILE A 298 -9.27 15.32 11.94
C ILE A 298 -10.17 14.80 13.05
N SER A 299 -11.49 14.92 12.89
CA SER A 299 -12.48 14.37 13.81
C SER A 299 -12.53 12.84 13.71
N LEU A 300 -12.64 12.18 14.86
CA LEU A 300 -12.61 10.73 15.04
C LEU A 300 -14.01 10.19 15.38
N ALA A 301 -14.21 8.89 15.15
CA ALA A 301 -15.36 8.12 15.63
C ALA A 301 -14.97 7.29 16.86
N GLU A 302 -15.99 6.76 17.53
CA GLU A 302 -15.81 5.65 18.47
C GLU A 302 -15.36 4.38 17.71
N ASN A 303 -14.44 3.62 18.30
CA ASN A 303 -14.05 2.29 17.81
C ASN A 303 -15.07 1.24 18.25
N GLU A 304 -16.28 1.36 17.72
CA GLU A 304 -17.42 0.49 18.03
C GLU A 304 -17.18 -0.95 17.59
N ASP A 305 -17.82 -1.92 18.27
CA ASP A 305 -17.98 -3.26 17.71
C ASP A 305 -19.08 -3.22 16.65
N LEU A 306 -18.81 -3.79 15.48
CA LEU A 306 -19.76 -3.90 14.38
C LEU A 306 -19.96 -5.36 13.98
N PHE A 307 -21.19 -5.69 13.61
CA PHE A 307 -21.51 -6.90 12.86
C PHE A 307 -21.31 -6.64 11.38
N ASP A 308 -20.48 -7.46 10.74
CA ASP A 308 -20.32 -7.54 9.29
C ASP A 308 -21.32 -8.56 8.75
N SER A 309 -22.34 -8.10 8.04
CA SER A 309 -23.30 -8.93 7.30
C SER A 309 -23.36 -8.49 5.84
N ALA A 310 -23.68 -9.42 4.94
CA ALA A 310 -23.82 -9.09 3.53
C ALA A 310 -25.02 -9.81 2.90
N ASP A 311 -25.77 -9.06 2.11
CA ASP A 311 -26.91 -9.55 1.34
C ASP A 311 -26.57 -9.61 -0.14
N ALA A 312 -26.98 -10.67 -0.83
CA ALA A 312 -26.82 -10.76 -2.28
C ALA A 312 -27.92 -9.93 -2.95
N VAL A 313 -27.53 -8.87 -3.65
CA VAL A 313 -28.46 -7.92 -4.30
C VAL A 313 -28.11 -7.85 -5.80
N PRO A 314 -29.09 -7.92 -6.71
CA PRO A 314 -28.86 -7.61 -8.13
C PRO A 314 -28.40 -6.16 -8.32
N ILE A 315 -27.59 -5.89 -9.35
CA ILE A 315 -27.11 -4.52 -9.60
C ILE A 315 -28.26 -3.53 -9.87
N ASP A 316 -29.31 -3.99 -10.54
CA ASP A 316 -30.48 -3.18 -10.90
C ASP A 316 -31.29 -2.76 -9.66
N ASP A 317 -31.24 -3.56 -8.59
CA ASP A 317 -32.00 -3.33 -7.36
C ASP A 317 -31.18 -2.61 -6.27
N TYR A 318 -29.88 -2.39 -6.51
CA TYR A 318 -28.96 -1.90 -5.47
C TYR A 318 -29.34 -0.51 -4.94
N VAL A 319 -29.76 0.40 -5.81
CA VAL A 319 -30.11 1.77 -5.41
C VAL A 319 -31.32 1.77 -4.47
N ASP A 320 -32.32 0.95 -4.76
CA ASP A 320 -33.52 0.82 -3.92
C ASP A 320 -33.16 0.14 -2.59
N TYR A 321 -32.36 -0.93 -2.64
CA TYR A 321 -31.81 -1.57 -1.43
C TYR A 321 -31.11 -0.55 -0.52
N PHE A 322 -30.23 0.28 -1.06
CA PHE A 322 -29.49 1.28 -0.29
C PHE A 322 -30.44 2.28 0.38
N LYS A 323 -31.41 2.82 -0.36
CA LYS A 323 -32.40 3.78 0.18
C LYS A 323 -33.27 3.18 1.28
N GLU A 324 -33.65 1.92 1.13
CA GLU A 324 -34.56 1.24 2.06
C GLU A 324 -33.87 0.72 3.33
N HIS A 325 -32.62 0.25 3.21
CA HIS A 325 -31.96 -0.50 4.28
C HIS A 325 -30.77 0.23 4.92
N VAL A 326 -30.18 1.21 4.21
CA VAL A 326 -28.92 1.87 4.61
C VAL A 326 -29.13 3.36 4.84
N GLU A 327 -29.69 4.09 3.87
CA GLU A 327 -29.89 5.54 3.96
C GLU A 327 -30.81 5.88 5.14
N GLY A 328 -30.35 6.76 6.04
CA GLY A 328 -31.09 7.15 7.24
C GLY A 328 -31.12 6.10 8.36
N ASN A 329 -30.44 4.96 8.19
CA ASN A 329 -30.33 3.94 9.22
C ASN A 329 -29.09 4.15 10.08
N ASP A 330 -29.26 4.85 11.20
CA ASP A 330 -28.21 5.09 12.21
C ASP A 330 -27.69 3.82 12.90
N GLN A 331 -28.15 2.61 12.55
CA GLN A 331 -27.50 1.37 13.01
C GLN A 331 -26.41 0.91 12.05
N VAL A 332 -26.44 1.32 10.78
CA VAL A 332 -25.42 0.96 9.79
C VAL A 332 -24.33 2.01 9.83
N ARG A 333 -23.14 1.67 10.33
CA ARG A 333 -22.01 2.60 10.44
C ARG A 333 -21.19 2.70 9.18
N MET A 334 -21.08 1.59 8.46
CA MET A 334 -20.37 1.52 7.20
C MET A 334 -21.12 0.62 6.22
N HIS A 335 -20.98 0.92 4.92
CA HIS A 335 -21.61 0.19 3.84
C HIS A 335 -20.67 0.06 2.64
N LEU A 336 -20.67 -1.12 2.01
CA LEU A 336 -19.95 -1.36 0.77
C LEU A 336 -20.75 -2.30 -0.13
N TYR A 337 -20.90 -1.93 -1.40
CA TYR A 337 -21.43 -2.83 -2.42
C TYR A 337 -20.31 -3.50 -3.22
N ARG A 338 -20.08 -4.78 -2.95
CA ARG A 338 -19.04 -5.57 -3.61
C ARG A 338 -19.57 -6.20 -4.89
N LEU A 339 -19.17 -5.65 -6.03
CA LEU A 339 -19.56 -6.13 -7.35
C LEU A 339 -19.03 -7.54 -7.64
N CYS A 340 -19.85 -8.37 -8.29
CA CYS A 340 -19.44 -9.70 -8.74
C CYS A 340 -18.38 -9.62 -9.85
N LEU A 341 -17.24 -10.26 -9.59
CA LEU A 341 -16.10 -10.35 -10.53
C LEU A 341 -15.96 -11.75 -11.16
N GLU A 342 -16.92 -12.65 -10.96
CA GLU A 342 -16.89 -14.00 -11.56
C GLU A 342 -16.98 -13.91 -13.10
N PRO A 343 -16.07 -14.57 -13.85
CA PRO A 343 -16.18 -14.64 -15.31
C PRO A 343 -17.55 -15.20 -15.75
N GLY A 344 -18.25 -14.47 -16.63
CA GLY A 344 -19.58 -14.84 -17.11
C GLY A 344 -20.76 -14.32 -16.26
N LYS A 345 -20.51 -13.75 -15.08
CA LYS A 345 -21.50 -13.05 -14.23
C LYS A 345 -21.00 -11.68 -13.77
N LEU A 346 -20.15 -11.07 -14.58
CA LEU A 346 -19.51 -9.80 -14.27
C LEU A 346 -20.57 -8.72 -14.13
N LEU A 347 -20.58 -8.02 -13.00
CA LEU A 347 -21.51 -6.92 -12.68
C LEU A 347 -23.01 -7.30 -12.66
N SER A 348 -23.39 -8.59 -12.71
CA SER A 348 -24.81 -8.96 -12.70
C SER A 348 -25.46 -8.85 -11.31
N ARG A 349 -24.67 -9.07 -10.26
CA ARG A 349 -25.05 -8.95 -8.86
C ARG A 349 -23.88 -8.45 -8.02
N GLY A 350 -24.16 -8.03 -6.81
CA GLY A 350 -23.15 -7.73 -5.81
C GLY A 350 -23.55 -8.22 -4.43
N TRP A 351 -22.66 -8.00 -3.48
CA TRP A 351 -22.90 -8.22 -2.06
C TRP A 351 -22.97 -6.87 -1.37
N ALA A 352 -24.15 -6.54 -0.86
CA ALA A 352 -24.40 -5.34 -0.09
C ALA A 352 -23.97 -5.60 1.37
N GLN A 353 -22.74 -5.23 1.67
CA GLN A 353 -22.11 -5.46 2.96
C GLN A 353 -22.41 -4.29 3.91
N ASN A 354 -23.04 -4.61 5.03
CA ASN A 354 -23.45 -3.68 6.08
C ASN A 354 -22.63 -3.95 7.33
N TYR A 355 -22.07 -2.89 7.91
CA TYR A 355 -21.40 -2.94 9.20
C TYR A 355 -22.28 -2.25 10.23
N SER A 356 -23.13 -3.04 10.90
CA SER A 356 -24.12 -2.55 11.85
C SER A 356 -23.63 -2.59 13.29
N VAL A 357 -24.07 -1.66 14.13
CA VAL A 357 -23.66 -1.57 15.54
C VAL A 357 -23.96 -2.87 16.30
N ALA A 358 -22.92 -3.47 16.87
CA ALA A 358 -23.05 -4.52 17.88
C ALA A 358 -22.89 -3.96 19.30
N ARG A 359 -22.00 -2.96 19.46
CA ARG A 359 -21.75 -2.24 20.72
C ARG A 359 -21.23 -0.84 20.42
N THR A 360 -21.85 0.17 21.01
CA THR A 360 -21.52 1.60 20.80
C THR A 360 -20.31 2.10 21.59
N ALA A 361 -19.92 1.41 22.67
CA ALA A 361 -18.77 1.83 23.47
C ALA A 361 -17.46 1.51 22.73
N GLY A 362 -16.68 2.55 22.43
CA GLY A 362 -15.35 2.44 21.87
C GLY A 362 -14.41 1.65 22.78
N HIS A 363 -13.56 0.82 22.19
CA HIS A 363 -12.51 0.10 22.91
C HIS A 363 -11.34 -0.23 21.97
N SER A 364 -10.19 -0.54 22.55
CA SER A 364 -9.00 -0.91 21.79
C SER A 364 -9.19 -2.24 21.07
N THR A 365 -8.60 -2.34 19.88
CA THR A 365 -8.54 -3.54 19.06
C THR A 365 -7.42 -4.43 19.56
N ALA A 366 -7.72 -5.69 19.89
CA ALA A 366 -6.80 -6.58 20.59
C ALA A 366 -5.43 -6.78 19.89
N LEU A 367 -5.36 -6.69 18.56
CA LEU A 367 -4.13 -6.84 17.76
C LEU A 367 -4.17 -6.03 16.45
N LEU A 368 -4.01 -4.71 16.50
CA LEU A 368 -3.64 -3.93 15.31
C LEU A 368 -2.16 -4.20 14.99
N GLN A 369 -1.88 -5.00 13.96
CA GLN A 369 -0.52 -5.23 13.48
C GLN A 369 -0.27 -4.48 12.18
N ASN A 370 0.86 -3.79 12.08
CA ASN A 370 1.26 -3.18 10.81
C ASN A 370 1.53 -4.26 9.76
N GLU A 371 0.86 -4.15 8.62
CA GLU A 371 1.15 -5.00 7.48
C GLU A 371 2.51 -4.65 6.85
N PRO A 372 3.24 -5.64 6.29
CA PRO A 372 4.41 -5.36 5.47
C PRO A 372 4.02 -4.49 4.28
N GLU A 373 4.83 -3.49 3.91
CA GLU A 373 4.52 -2.51 2.84
C GLU A 373 4.10 -3.12 1.49
N ARG A 374 4.49 -4.38 1.20
CA ARG A 374 4.19 -5.11 -0.04
C ARG A 374 3.26 -6.31 0.14
N GLY A 375 2.65 -6.45 1.31
CA GLY A 375 1.88 -7.62 1.73
C GLY A 375 2.77 -8.85 1.90
N THR A 376 2.16 -10.00 2.20
CA THR A 376 2.95 -11.23 2.29
C THR A 376 3.31 -11.76 0.90
N LEU A 377 4.34 -12.60 0.82
CA LEU A 377 4.69 -13.30 -0.43
C LEU A 377 3.49 -14.11 -0.96
N MET A 378 2.75 -14.77 -0.08
CA MET A 378 1.63 -15.61 -0.49
C MET A 378 0.50 -14.79 -1.11
N ASP A 379 0.22 -13.61 -0.57
CA ASP A 379 -0.80 -12.70 -1.13
C ASP A 379 -0.43 -12.26 -2.55
N ARG A 380 0.84 -11.89 -2.77
CA ARG A 380 1.33 -11.53 -4.12
C ARG A 380 1.22 -12.69 -5.11
N ILE A 381 1.57 -13.91 -4.67
CA ILE A 381 1.42 -15.12 -5.48
C ILE A 381 -0.04 -15.34 -5.85
N MET A 382 -0.92 -15.37 -4.86
CA MET A 382 -2.34 -15.61 -5.05
C MET A 382 -2.97 -14.57 -5.98
N MET A 383 -2.60 -13.31 -5.82
CA MET A 383 -3.06 -12.24 -6.69
C MET A 383 -2.57 -12.41 -8.14
N GLN A 384 -1.30 -12.79 -8.35
CA GLN A 384 -0.77 -13.01 -9.70
C GLN A 384 -1.40 -14.22 -10.39
N VAL A 385 -1.67 -15.28 -9.63
CA VAL A 385 -2.43 -16.47 -10.09
C VAL A 385 -3.84 -16.07 -10.48
N ALA A 386 -4.54 -15.30 -9.64
CA ALA A 386 -5.88 -14.81 -9.93
C ALA A 386 -5.91 -13.90 -11.16
N ARG A 387 -4.97 -12.97 -11.31
CA ARG A 387 -4.90 -12.05 -12.47
C ARG A 387 -4.82 -12.80 -13.81
N ASN A 388 -4.15 -13.95 -13.85
CA ASN A 388 -3.82 -14.64 -15.10
C ASN A 388 -4.68 -15.89 -15.39
N SER A 389 -5.50 -16.36 -14.45
CA SER A 389 -6.30 -17.59 -14.60
C SER A 389 -7.79 -17.35 -14.31
N PRO A 390 -8.69 -17.45 -15.32
CA PRO A 390 -10.15 -17.36 -15.10
C PRO A 390 -10.68 -18.39 -14.09
N MET A 391 -10.15 -19.63 -14.14
CA MET A 391 -10.52 -20.69 -13.20
C MET A 391 -10.15 -20.30 -11.76
N SER A 392 -8.93 -19.78 -11.55
CA SER A 392 -8.48 -19.35 -10.24
C SER A 392 -9.29 -18.17 -9.70
N ARG A 393 -9.70 -17.21 -10.57
CA ARG A 393 -10.62 -16.13 -10.19
C ARG A 393 -11.96 -16.65 -9.73
N SER A 394 -12.56 -17.61 -10.44
CA SER A 394 -13.84 -18.20 -10.03
C SER A 394 -13.70 -18.98 -8.70
N ILE A 395 -12.59 -19.68 -8.47
CA ILE A 395 -12.34 -20.33 -7.17
C ILE A 395 -12.22 -19.28 -6.05
N TRP A 396 -11.41 -18.25 -6.25
CA TRP A 396 -11.19 -17.18 -5.27
C TRP A 396 -12.50 -16.44 -4.97
N TRP A 397 -13.26 -16.07 -5.99
CA TRP A 397 -14.56 -15.44 -5.84
C TRP A 397 -15.55 -16.30 -5.05
N ARG A 398 -15.60 -17.62 -5.30
CA ARG A 398 -16.46 -18.55 -4.54
C ARG A 398 -16.04 -18.68 -3.07
N LEU A 399 -14.74 -18.59 -2.77
CA LEU A 399 -14.25 -18.59 -1.39
C LEU A 399 -14.62 -17.27 -0.68
N GLU A 400 -14.46 -16.14 -1.38
CA GLU A 400 -14.85 -14.82 -0.89
C GLU A 400 -16.35 -14.76 -0.62
N GLU A 401 -17.17 -15.26 -1.56
CA GLU A 401 -18.62 -15.34 -1.42
C GLU A 401 -19.05 -16.12 -0.16
N ARG A 402 -18.44 -17.29 0.09
CA ARG A 402 -18.67 -18.06 1.32
C ARG A 402 -18.23 -17.33 2.58
N ASN A 403 -17.25 -16.43 2.47
CA ASN A 403 -16.76 -15.64 3.59
C ASN A 403 -17.66 -14.44 3.88
N LEU A 404 -18.25 -13.82 2.84
CA LEU A 404 -19.22 -12.73 2.94
C LEU A 404 -20.56 -13.18 3.53
N GLN A 405 -20.93 -14.45 3.35
CA GLN A 405 -22.13 -15.03 3.95
C GLN A 405 -22.04 -15.23 5.48
N LYS A 406 -20.85 -15.09 6.06
CA LYS A 406 -20.65 -15.27 7.51
C LYS A 406 -20.86 -13.94 8.21
N ILE A 407 -21.69 -13.94 9.25
CA ILE A 407 -21.74 -12.82 10.19
C ILE A 407 -20.47 -12.84 11.02
N LYS A 408 -19.71 -11.75 10.99
CA LYS A 408 -18.51 -11.56 11.81
C LYS A 408 -18.73 -10.39 12.75
N LYS A 409 -17.96 -10.37 13.83
CA LYS A 409 -17.92 -9.26 14.77
C LYS A 409 -16.48 -8.75 14.86
N ALA A 410 -16.29 -7.46 14.65
CA ALA A 410 -14.98 -6.82 14.66
C ALA A 410 -15.12 -5.34 15.07
N THR A 411 -14.03 -4.73 15.53
CA THR A 411 -14.00 -3.29 15.79
C THR A 411 -13.97 -2.52 14.47
N ARG A 412 -14.35 -1.25 14.50
CA ARG A 412 -14.25 -0.37 13.32
C ARG A 412 -12.82 -0.31 12.76
N ASN A 413 -11.81 -0.18 13.62
CA ASN A 413 -10.40 -0.18 13.20
C ASN A 413 -9.98 -1.50 12.55
N ASP A 414 -10.39 -2.65 13.10
CA ASP A 414 -10.09 -3.96 12.52
C ASP A 414 -10.71 -4.13 11.12
N ILE A 415 -11.95 -3.65 10.95
CA ILE A 415 -12.64 -3.64 9.65
C ILE A 415 -11.90 -2.74 8.63
N MET A 416 -11.45 -1.56 9.06
CA MET A 416 -10.66 -0.61 8.25
C MET A 416 -9.17 -0.97 8.20
N HIS A 417 -8.83 -2.22 8.50
CA HIS A 417 -7.49 -2.78 8.38
C HIS A 417 -7.46 -4.08 7.53
N PRO A 418 -8.05 -4.10 6.31
CA PRO A 418 -8.01 -5.27 5.45
C PRO A 418 -6.60 -5.50 4.88
N ALA A 419 -6.24 -6.77 4.74
CA ALA A 419 -4.97 -7.17 4.14
C ALA A 419 -4.92 -6.87 2.64
N ILE A 420 -4.21 -5.81 2.24
CA ILE A 420 -4.25 -5.31 0.84
C ILE A 420 -2.86 -4.98 0.28
N ASN A 421 -1.79 -4.91 1.07
CA ASN A 421 -0.51 -4.37 0.58
C ASN A 421 0.08 -5.10 -0.65
N ALA A 422 -0.31 -6.36 -0.91
CA ALA A 422 0.05 -7.06 -2.14
C ALA A 422 -0.53 -6.40 -3.41
N VAL A 423 -1.70 -5.76 -3.36
CA VAL A 423 -2.38 -5.14 -4.52
C VAL A 423 -1.61 -3.95 -5.07
N PHE A 424 -1.00 -3.15 -4.19
CA PHE A 424 -0.19 -1.99 -4.55
C PHE A 424 1.25 -2.35 -4.89
N ALA A 425 1.72 -3.51 -4.42
CA ALA A 425 2.94 -4.11 -4.92
C ALA A 425 2.68 -4.68 -6.32
N ASN A 426 2.76 -3.82 -7.34
CA ASN A 426 2.98 -4.26 -8.71
C ASN A 426 4.34 -4.97 -8.78
N ASN A 427 4.37 -6.26 -8.42
CA ASN A 427 5.34 -7.19 -8.95
C ASN A 427 4.87 -7.65 -10.34
N SER A 428 4.68 -6.68 -11.22
CA SER A 428 5.21 -6.78 -12.57
C SER A 428 6.26 -5.68 -12.57
N CYS A 429 7.53 -6.04 -12.40
CA CYS A 429 8.63 -5.12 -12.62
C CYS A 429 8.34 -4.35 -13.92
N ALA A 430 8.06 -3.06 -13.77
CA ALA A 430 8.22 -2.06 -14.80
C ALA A 430 9.46 -1.24 -14.41
#